data_AF-A0A7C2K072-F1
#
_entry.id   AF-A0A7C2K072-F1
#
_cell.length_a   1.000
_cell.length_b   1.000
_cell.length_c   1.000
_cell.angle_alpha   90.00
_cell.angle_beta   90.00
_cell.angle_gamma   90.00
#
_symmetry.space_group_name_H-M   'P 1'
#
loop_
_entity.id
_entity.type
_entity.pdbx_description
1 polymer ?
#
loop_
_entity_poly.entity_id
_entity_poly.type
_entity_poly.pdbx_seq_one_letter_code
_entity_poly.pdbx_strand_id
1 'polypeptide(L)'
;MLDPRPKGAIQTVAGTGLPGTVELTTRRTVTAATWTWPSLGGLRHRRLAAPEIRRRLLHMLPGLLPFVLWFIPHPDPWGPILADVVLLLTVAIVGPALIRFSAFARPGERDGRSSVLGYALPILAALCLFRGREELGMMTLAILAFGDGSATLGGMLIGGRRLPWNYEKSWTGLACFLVVGGTMATLVFWGESRPAVTWTQAALVAGGATLIAAIAESVRSRINDNLRVGVISLVVGAVLQALVIS
;
A
#
# COMPACT_ATOMS: atom_id res chain seq x y z
N MET A 1 13.14 11.17 36.33
CA MET A 1 12.59 10.92 37.68
C MET A 1 11.08 11.20 37.59
N LEU A 2 10.27 10.24 38.01
CA LEU A 2 8.91 9.95 37.54
C LEU A 2 7.83 10.97 37.96
N ASP A 3 6.88 11.22 37.05
CA ASP A 3 5.59 11.90 37.29
C ASP A 3 4.50 10.85 37.61
N PRO A 4 3.82 10.92 38.78
CA PRO A 4 2.62 10.13 39.04
C PRO A 4 1.34 10.97 38.92
N ARG A 5 0.42 10.48 38.08
CA ARG A 5 -0.96 10.98 37.89
C ARG A 5 -1.73 11.11 39.22
N PRO A 6 -2.65 12.09 39.36
CA PRO A 6 -3.48 12.23 40.57
C PRO A 6 -4.58 11.17 40.67
N LYS A 7 -4.77 10.67 41.89
CA LYS A 7 -5.80 9.70 42.31
C LYS A 7 -7.18 10.37 42.28
N GLY A 8 -8.20 9.61 41.84
CA GLY A 8 -9.58 10.05 41.77
C GLY A 8 -10.14 10.51 43.12
N ALA A 9 -10.84 11.64 43.12
CA ALA A 9 -11.53 12.17 44.29
C ALA A 9 -12.81 11.36 44.55
N ILE A 10 -12.90 10.81 45.76
CA ILE A 10 -14.14 10.26 46.32
C ILE A 10 -14.83 11.42 47.03
N GLN A 11 -16.00 11.84 46.54
CA GLN A 11 -16.87 12.75 47.29
C GLN A 11 -17.84 11.92 48.12
N THR A 12 -17.71 12.03 49.44
CA THR A 12 -18.64 11.44 50.42
C THR A 12 -19.70 12.50 50.75
N VAL A 13 -20.94 12.28 50.34
CA VAL A 13 -22.09 13.09 50.78
C VAL A 13 -22.65 12.45 52.04
N ALA A 14 -22.58 13.16 53.17
CA ALA A 14 -23.15 12.72 54.44
C ALA A 14 -24.65 13.10 54.47
N GLY A 15 -25.52 12.09 54.45
CA GLY A 15 -26.95 12.23 54.70
C GLY A 15 -27.27 11.92 56.16
N THR A 16 -28.00 12.81 56.84
CA THR A 16 -28.49 12.66 58.21
C THR A 16 -29.75 11.79 58.25
N GLY A 17 -29.69 10.61 58.88
CA GLY A 17 -30.84 9.73 59.12
C GLY A 17 -30.51 8.50 59.98
N LEU A 18 -31.46 8.09 60.83
CA LEU A 18 -31.48 7.13 61.95
C LEU A 18 -30.85 5.72 61.75
N PRO A 19 -30.54 4.98 62.84
CA PRO A 19 -29.71 3.77 62.80
C PRO A 19 -30.51 2.49 62.53
N GLY A 20 -30.09 1.73 61.51
CA GLY A 20 -30.57 0.37 61.27
C GLY A 20 -30.45 -0.04 59.81
N THR A 21 -29.92 -1.25 59.57
CA THR A 21 -29.75 -1.93 58.28
C THR A 21 -28.75 -1.33 57.28
N VAL A 22 -27.56 -1.93 57.23
CA VAL A 22 -26.58 -1.76 56.14
C VAL A 22 -26.99 -2.68 54.98
N GLU A 23 -27.74 -2.15 54.01
CA GLU A 23 -27.85 -2.74 52.67
C GLU A 23 -26.86 -2.05 51.73
N LEU A 24 -25.77 -2.75 51.40
CA LEU A 24 -24.82 -2.32 50.36
C LEU A 24 -25.37 -2.66 48.98
N THR A 25 -26.40 -1.94 48.53
CA THR A 25 -26.87 -2.06 47.14
C THR A 25 -25.97 -1.22 46.23
N THR A 26 -24.88 -1.82 45.74
CA THR A 26 -24.02 -1.19 44.72
C THR A 26 -24.74 -1.20 43.37
N ARG A 27 -25.61 -0.21 43.12
CA ARG A 27 -26.13 0.05 41.77
C ARG A 27 -25.01 0.68 40.93
N ARG A 28 -24.31 -0.14 40.14
CA ARG A 28 -23.55 0.34 38.98
C ARG A 28 -24.54 0.84 37.94
N THR A 29 -24.75 2.16 37.88
CA THR A 29 -25.31 2.79 36.68
C THR A 29 -24.29 2.64 35.56
N VAL A 30 -24.49 1.62 34.72
CA VAL A 30 -23.83 1.52 33.42
C VAL A 30 -24.44 2.61 32.54
N THR A 31 -23.80 3.77 32.48
CA THR A 31 -24.08 4.75 31.44
C THR A 31 -23.71 4.11 30.12
N ALA A 32 -24.73 3.75 29.33
CA ALA A 32 -24.57 3.32 27.96
C ALA A 32 -23.87 4.46 27.20
N ALA A 33 -22.58 4.30 26.94
CA ALA A 33 -21.84 5.17 26.05
C ALA A 33 -22.39 4.96 24.64
N THR A 34 -23.37 5.78 24.26
CA THR A 34 -23.82 5.88 22.87
C THR A 34 -22.64 6.35 22.04
N TRP A 35 -22.08 5.44 21.25
CA TRP A 35 -21.06 5.74 20.25
C TRP A 35 -21.69 6.64 19.18
N THR A 36 -21.64 7.95 19.40
CA THR A 36 -22.01 8.93 18.41
C THR A 36 -20.86 9.07 17.43
N TRP A 37 -21.11 8.76 16.16
CA TRP A 37 -20.18 9.04 15.07
C TRP A 37 -19.69 10.49 15.15
N PRO A 38 -18.38 10.77 15.02
CA PRO A 38 -17.90 12.13 14.87
C PRO A 38 -18.63 12.77 13.69
N SER A 39 -19.34 13.87 13.97
CA SER A 39 -20.05 14.66 12.96
C SER A 39 -19.15 14.94 11.76
N LEU A 40 -19.73 14.88 10.56
CA LEU A 40 -19.16 15.14 9.22
C LEU A 40 -18.66 16.61 9.03
N GLY A 41 -18.18 17.27 10.08
CA GLY A 41 -17.74 18.68 10.10
C GLY A 41 -16.23 18.89 9.90
N GLY A 42 -15.51 17.88 9.41
CA GLY A 42 -14.04 17.92 9.26
C GLY A 42 -13.55 17.72 7.83
N LEU A 43 -14.36 18.01 6.80
CA LEU A 43 -13.96 17.87 5.40
C LEU A 43 -13.08 19.04 4.97
N ARG A 44 -11.88 19.13 5.54
CA ARG A 44 -10.81 19.91 4.93
C ARG A 44 -10.40 19.20 3.65
N HIS A 45 -10.80 19.78 2.52
CA HIS A 45 -10.03 19.71 1.28
C HIS A 45 -8.57 20.00 1.64
N ARG A 46 -7.75 18.95 1.78
CA ARG A 46 -6.30 19.10 1.92
C ARG A 46 -5.79 19.61 0.58
N ARG A 47 -5.77 20.94 0.43
CA ARG A 47 -5.07 21.59 -0.69
C ARG A 47 -3.65 21.04 -0.73
N LEU A 48 -3.26 20.71 -1.94
CA LEU A 48 -2.02 20.09 -2.38
C LEU A 48 -0.81 20.67 -1.63
N ALA A 49 -0.24 19.91 -0.71
CA ALA A 49 1.11 20.19 -0.26
C ALA A 49 2.04 19.68 -1.37
N ALA A 50 2.77 20.58 -2.05
CA ALA A 50 3.76 20.21 -3.06
C ALA A 50 4.71 19.06 -2.64
N PRO A 51 5.11 18.93 -1.35
CA PRO A 51 5.88 17.77 -0.88
C PRO A 51 5.17 16.41 -1.04
N GLU A 52 3.84 16.36 -0.91
CA GLU A 52 3.06 15.12 -1.08
C GLU A 52 3.04 14.70 -2.55
N ILE A 53 2.78 15.63 -3.47
CA ILE A 53 2.84 15.37 -4.92
C ILE A 53 4.23 14.86 -5.29
N ARG A 54 5.29 15.56 -4.83
CA ARG A 54 6.67 15.14 -5.10
C ARG A 54 6.94 13.72 -4.60
N ARG A 55 6.46 13.37 -3.40
CA ARG A 55 6.62 12.01 -2.86
C ARG A 55 5.93 10.96 -3.75
N ARG A 56 4.74 11.26 -4.26
CA ARG A 56 4.00 10.33 -5.15
C ARG A 56 4.63 10.19 -6.53
N LEU A 57 5.18 11.27 -7.09
CA LEU A 57 5.95 11.21 -8.33
C LEU A 57 7.22 10.38 -8.16
N LEU A 58 7.95 10.58 -7.06
CA LEU A 58 9.13 9.76 -6.74
C LEU A 58 8.77 8.29 -6.48
N HIS A 59 7.59 7.99 -5.94
CA HIS A 59 7.08 6.62 -5.78
C HIS A 59 6.77 5.94 -7.12
N MET A 60 6.31 6.69 -8.11
CA MET A 60 6.04 6.17 -9.46
C MET A 60 7.31 5.99 -10.30
N LEU A 61 8.38 6.72 -9.99
CA LEU A 61 9.63 6.73 -10.76
C LEU A 61 10.23 5.33 -11.01
N PRO A 62 10.32 4.41 -10.04
CA PRO A 62 10.85 3.07 -10.30
C PRO A 62 9.99 2.28 -11.30
N GLY A 63 8.69 2.57 -11.40
CA GLY A 63 7.80 1.99 -12.40
C GLY A 63 8.17 2.34 -13.84
N LEU A 64 9.03 3.32 -14.07
CA LEU A 64 9.55 3.65 -15.40
C LEU A 64 10.69 2.74 -15.86
N LEU A 65 11.24 1.90 -14.98
CA LEU A 65 12.35 0.99 -15.29
C LEU A 65 12.11 0.12 -16.53
N PRO A 66 10.94 -0.54 -16.74
CA PRO A 66 10.72 -1.37 -17.92
C PRO A 66 10.86 -0.58 -19.22
N PHE A 67 10.33 0.64 -19.25
CA PHE A 67 10.41 1.51 -20.42
C PHE A 67 11.84 1.95 -20.72
N VAL A 68 12.67 2.13 -19.70
CA VAL A 68 14.10 2.41 -19.89
C VAL A 68 14.81 1.18 -20.48
N LEU A 69 14.49 -0.02 -19.96
CA LEU A 69 15.08 -1.26 -20.46
C LEU A 69 14.74 -1.54 -21.92
N TRP A 70 13.57 -1.12 -22.42
CA TRP A 70 13.22 -1.24 -23.85
C TRP A 70 14.18 -0.53 -24.80
N PHE A 71 14.90 0.49 -24.34
CA PHE A 71 15.91 1.19 -25.15
C PHE A 71 17.31 0.61 -25.00
N ILE A 72 17.52 -0.32 -24.07
CA ILE A 72 18.80 -0.97 -23.84
C ILE A 72 18.75 -2.32 -24.56
N PRO A 73 19.63 -2.59 -25.54
CA PRO A 73 19.69 -3.91 -26.15
C PRO A 73 20.01 -4.97 -25.09
N HIS A 74 19.10 -5.92 -24.89
CA HIS A 74 19.29 -7.03 -23.96
C HIS A 74 18.73 -8.33 -24.53
N PRO A 75 19.23 -9.49 -24.08
CA PRO A 75 18.63 -10.77 -24.39
C PRO A 75 17.19 -10.83 -23.87
N ASP A 76 16.34 -11.56 -24.58
CA ASP A 76 14.93 -11.74 -24.24
C ASP A 76 14.61 -13.25 -24.23
N PRO A 77 14.35 -13.88 -23.06
CA PRO A 77 14.39 -13.33 -21.70
C PRO A 77 15.77 -12.78 -21.31
N TRP A 78 15.81 -11.95 -20.25
CA TRP A 78 16.98 -11.13 -19.83
C TRP A 78 18.33 -11.87 -19.73
N GLY A 79 18.30 -13.20 -19.57
CA GLY A 79 19.48 -14.00 -19.35
C GLY A 79 20.08 -13.77 -17.95
N PRO A 80 21.01 -14.62 -17.51
CA PRO A 80 21.48 -14.59 -16.13
C PRO A 80 22.20 -13.30 -15.75
N ILE A 81 22.97 -12.72 -16.69
CA ILE A 81 23.79 -11.52 -16.44
C ILE A 81 22.90 -10.31 -16.13
N LEU A 82 21.92 -10.00 -16.99
CA LEU A 82 21.06 -8.83 -16.77
C LEU A 82 20.19 -9.02 -15.51
N ALA A 83 19.63 -10.21 -15.32
CA ALA A 83 18.86 -10.53 -14.11
C ALA A 83 19.69 -10.33 -12.83
N ASP A 84 20.96 -10.77 -12.82
CA ASP A 84 21.85 -10.59 -11.67
C ASP A 84 22.27 -9.15 -11.47
N VAL A 85 22.50 -8.40 -12.56
CA VAL A 85 22.78 -6.96 -12.48
C VAL A 85 21.59 -6.21 -11.89
N VAL A 86 20.36 -6.46 -12.36
CA VAL A 86 19.16 -5.80 -11.84
C VAL A 86 18.91 -6.21 -10.39
N LEU A 87 19.12 -7.47 -10.03
CA LEU A 87 19.04 -7.94 -8.65
C LEU A 87 20.06 -7.24 -7.75
N LEU A 88 21.33 -7.19 -8.17
CA LEU A 88 22.41 -6.55 -7.42
C LEU A 88 22.16 -5.05 -7.26
N LEU A 89 21.71 -4.36 -8.31
CA LEU A 89 21.33 -2.95 -8.24
C LEU A 89 20.18 -2.73 -7.28
N THR A 90 19.15 -3.59 -7.31
CA THR A 90 18.01 -3.52 -6.38
C THR A 90 18.49 -3.67 -4.94
N VAL A 91 19.34 -4.67 -4.66
CA VAL A 91 19.94 -4.86 -3.33
C VAL A 91 20.83 -3.68 -2.93
N ALA A 92 21.63 -3.14 -3.85
CA ALA A 92 22.51 -2.00 -3.61
C ALA A 92 21.76 -0.68 -3.37
N ILE A 93 20.53 -0.56 -3.85
CA ILE A 93 19.65 0.59 -3.54
C ILE A 93 18.92 0.36 -2.21
N VAL A 94 18.32 -0.83 -2.03
CA VAL A 94 17.49 -1.15 -0.87
C VAL A 94 18.33 -1.28 0.40
N GLY A 95 19.48 -1.94 0.34
CA GLY A 95 20.35 -2.18 1.50
C GLY A 95 20.75 -0.89 2.23
N PRO A 96 21.37 0.09 1.54
CA PRO A 96 21.69 1.39 2.14
C PRO A 96 20.45 2.15 2.60
N ALA A 97 19.33 2.08 1.87
CA ALA A 97 18.08 2.73 2.27
C ALA A 97 17.55 2.19 3.62
N LEU A 98 17.71 0.88 3.88
CA LEU A 98 17.34 0.25 5.15
C LEU A 98 18.31 0.61 6.29
N ILE A 99 19.62 0.61 6.01
CA ILE A 99 20.68 0.90 6.99
C ILE A 99 20.64 2.38 7.40
N ARG A 100 20.51 3.29 6.43
CA ARG A 100 20.54 4.74 6.64
C ARG A 100 19.16 5.37 6.82
N PHE A 101 18.12 4.57 7.07
CA PHE A 101 16.76 5.10 7.23
C PHE A 101 16.69 6.20 8.29
N SER A 102 17.41 6.07 9.42
CA SER A 102 17.45 7.07 10.48
C SER A 102 18.05 8.43 10.05
N ALA A 103 18.88 8.46 9.00
CA ALA A 103 19.43 9.69 8.44
C ALA A 103 18.43 10.47 7.57
N PHE A 104 17.40 9.78 7.05
CA PHE A 104 16.33 10.37 6.22
C PHE A 104 14.98 10.45 6.95
N ALA A 105 14.85 9.80 8.10
CA ALA A 105 13.66 9.82 8.93
C ALA A 105 13.42 11.22 9.51
N ARG A 106 12.22 11.77 9.28
CA ARG A 106 11.82 13.01 9.96
C ARG A 106 11.70 12.78 11.48
N PRO A 107 11.88 13.82 12.32
CA PRO A 107 11.60 13.71 13.74
C PRO A 107 10.16 13.20 13.97
N GLY A 108 10.03 12.00 14.54
CA GLY A 108 8.74 11.33 14.81
C GLY A 108 8.33 10.24 13.81
N GLU A 109 9.06 10.05 12.71
CA GLU A 109 8.75 9.03 11.69
C GLU A 109 9.39 7.68 12.07
N ARG A 110 8.59 6.78 12.64
CA ARG A 110 9.08 5.50 13.18
C ARG A 110 9.17 4.35 12.16
N ASP A 111 8.53 4.46 10.99
CA ASP A 111 8.19 3.26 10.20
C ASP A 111 8.47 3.31 8.69
N GLY A 112 9.38 4.17 8.20
CA GLY A 112 9.69 4.22 6.77
C GLY A 112 10.45 2.99 6.25
N ARG A 113 11.03 2.16 7.13
CA ARG A 113 11.56 0.82 6.77
C ARG A 113 10.46 -0.08 6.22
N SER A 114 9.26 -0.03 6.79
CA SER A 114 8.10 -0.80 6.33
C SER A 114 7.74 -0.43 4.88
N SER A 115 7.79 0.86 4.54
CA SER A 115 7.56 1.34 3.17
C SER A 115 8.64 0.86 2.18
N VAL A 116 9.91 0.91 2.57
CA VAL A 116 11.03 0.42 1.74
C VAL A 116 10.91 -1.09 1.53
N LEU A 117 10.69 -1.85 2.60
CA LEU A 117 10.53 -3.31 2.53
C LEU A 117 9.28 -3.72 1.75
N GLY A 118 8.17 -2.99 1.91
CA GLY A 118 6.94 -3.26 1.19
C GLY A 118 7.10 -3.11 -0.32
N TYR A 119 7.98 -2.22 -0.76
CA TYR A 119 8.33 -2.08 -2.17
C TYR A 119 9.38 -3.12 -2.61
N ALA A 120 10.43 -3.31 -1.82
CA ALA A 120 11.57 -4.13 -2.19
C ALA A 120 11.27 -5.63 -2.19
N LEU A 121 10.54 -6.14 -1.20
CA LEU A 121 10.36 -7.58 -1.02
C LEU A 121 9.63 -8.24 -2.19
N PRO A 122 8.51 -7.72 -2.71
CA PRO A 122 7.84 -8.32 -3.88
C PRO A 122 8.75 -8.36 -5.11
N ILE A 123 9.53 -7.30 -5.34
CA ILE A 123 10.42 -7.20 -6.51
C ILE A 123 11.62 -8.14 -6.37
N LEU A 124 12.25 -8.19 -5.20
CA LEU A 124 13.32 -9.14 -4.92
C LEU A 124 12.81 -10.59 -5.01
N ALA A 125 11.60 -10.87 -4.52
CA ALA A 125 10.98 -12.18 -4.66
C ALA A 125 10.74 -12.54 -6.14
N ALA A 126 10.27 -11.59 -6.96
CA ALA A 126 10.11 -11.79 -8.40
C ALA A 126 11.44 -12.14 -9.08
N LEU A 127 12.49 -11.33 -8.85
CA LEU A 127 13.82 -11.53 -9.44
C LEU A 127 14.51 -12.83 -8.99
N CYS A 128 14.23 -13.30 -7.77
CA CYS A 128 14.82 -14.53 -7.25
C CYS A 128 14.04 -15.79 -7.63
N LEU A 129 12.70 -15.75 -7.55
CA LEU A 129 11.84 -16.94 -7.69
C LEU A 129 11.34 -17.15 -9.12
N PHE A 130 11.24 -16.09 -9.91
CA PHE A 130 10.68 -16.10 -11.27
C PHE A 130 11.75 -15.72 -12.31
N ARG A 131 12.94 -16.31 -12.20
CA ARG A 131 14.00 -16.13 -13.21
C ARG A 131 13.56 -16.69 -14.55
N GLY A 132 13.78 -15.93 -15.63
CA GLY A 132 13.27 -16.22 -16.97
C GLY A 132 11.78 -15.86 -17.17
N ARG A 133 11.15 -15.23 -16.18
CA ARG A 133 9.78 -14.70 -16.22
C ARG A 133 9.75 -13.26 -15.69
N GLU A 134 10.67 -12.46 -16.18
CA GLU A 134 10.90 -11.09 -15.72
C GLU A 134 9.68 -10.18 -15.93
N GLU A 135 8.82 -10.50 -16.90
CA GLU A 135 7.54 -9.82 -17.13
C GLU A 135 6.66 -9.77 -15.87
N LEU A 136 6.72 -10.79 -14.99
CA LEU A 136 5.99 -10.79 -13.73
C LEU A 136 6.55 -9.79 -12.73
N GLY A 137 7.87 -9.66 -12.67
CA GLY A 137 8.54 -8.67 -11.83
C GLY A 137 8.26 -7.25 -12.29
N MET A 138 8.33 -7.02 -13.61
CA MET A 138 8.10 -5.71 -14.20
C MET A 138 6.62 -5.29 -14.12
N MET A 139 5.69 -6.23 -14.33
CA MET A 139 4.27 -6.00 -14.07
C MET A 139 4.01 -5.66 -12.61
N THR A 140 4.58 -6.42 -11.67
CA THR A 140 4.43 -6.16 -10.22
C THR A 140 4.97 -4.78 -9.84
N LEU A 141 6.12 -4.40 -10.39
CA LEU A 141 6.71 -3.07 -10.23
C LEU A 141 5.79 -1.98 -10.76
N ALA A 142 5.23 -2.16 -11.96
CA ALA A 142 4.30 -1.21 -12.56
C ALA A 142 3.03 -1.04 -11.71
N ILE A 143 2.44 -2.13 -11.21
CA ILE A 143 1.25 -2.06 -10.34
C ILE A 143 1.58 -1.33 -9.03
N LEU A 144 2.72 -1.61 -8.40
CA LEU A 144 3.16 -0.94 -7.18
C LEU A 144 3.39 0.55 -7.37
N ALA A 145 4.12 0.94 -8.41
CA ALA A 145 4.44 2.33 -8.70
C ALA A 145 3.19 3.10 -9.12
N PHE A 146 2.54 2.66 -10.20
CA PHE A 146 1.46 3.43 -10.83
C PHE A 146 0.12 3.24 -10.16
N GLY A 147 -0.16 2.07 -9.58
CA GLY A 147 -1.42 1.81 -8.87
C GLY A 147 -1.59 2.74 -7.67
N ASP A 148 -0.75 2.62 -6.64
CA ASP A 148 -0.84 3.48 -5.44
C ASP A 148 -0.60 4.97 -5.76
N GLY A 149 0.38 5.25 -6.64
CA GLY A 149 0.72 6.60 -7.05
C GLY A 149 -0.47 7.33 -7.67
N SER A 150 -1.13 6.71 -8.66
CA SER A 150 -2.30 7.28 -9.31
C SER A 150 -3.54 7.29 -8.41
N ALA A 151 -3.74 6.27 -7.58
CA ALA A 151 -4.87 6.21 -6.66
C ALA A 151 -4.84 7.36 -5.65
N THR A 152 -3.66 7.63 -5.10
CA THR A 152 -3.47 8.74 -4.16
C THR A 152 -3.62 10.08 -4.87
N LEU A 153 -2.95 10.28 -6.01
CA LEU A 153 -3.06 11.54 -6.75
C LEU A 153 -4.49 11.82 -7.21
N GLY A 154 -5.17 10.83 -7.80
CA GLY A 154 -6.56 10.96 -8.24
C GLY A 154 -7.51 11.24 -7.07
N GLY A 155 -7.37 10.49 -5.97
CA GLY A 155 -8.17 10.73 -4.75
C GLY A 155 -7.95 12.11 -4.13
N MET A 156 -6.77 12.72 -4.31
CA MET A 156 -6.47 14.07 -3.83
C MET A 156 -6.89 15.18 -4.81
N LEU A 157 -6.63 15.00 -6.10
CA LEU A 157 -6.83 16.01 -7.14
C LEU A 157 -8.29 16.10 -7.58
N ILE A 158 -8.92 14.94 -7.82
CA ILE A 158 -10.30 14.86 -8.30
C ILE A 158 -11.26 14.81 -7.09
N GLY A 159 -10.78 14.27 -5.95
CA GLY A 159 -11.63 14.01 -4.79
C GLY A 159 -12.61 12.87 -5.07
N GLY A 160 -13.65 12.73 -4.26
CA GLY A 160 -14.71 11.75 -4.50
C GLY A 160 -15.26 11.11 -3.23
N ARG A 161 -16.29 10.27 -3.41
CA ARG A 161 -16.91 9.53 -2.32
C ARG A 161 -15.91 8.53 -1.73
N ARG A 162 -15.92 8.40 -0.41
CA ARG A 162 -15.12 7.40 0.31
C ARG A 162 -15.69 6.00 0.12
N LEU A 163 -14.82 4.99 0.21
CA LEU A 163 -15.27 3.60 0.17
C LEU A 163 -16.02 3.28 1.47
N PRO A 164 -17.18 2.60 1.42
CA PRO A 164 -17.99 2.34 2.61
C PRO A 164 -17.29 1.41 3.63
N TRP A 165 -16.36 0.56 3.16
CA TRP A 165 -15.55 -0.32 4.02
C TRP A 165 -14.20 0.29 4.43
N ASN A 166 -13.76 1.38 3.78
CA ASN A 166 -12.50 2.04 4.10
C ASN A 166 -12.53 3.53 3.79
N TYR A 167 -12.85 4.32 4.81
CA TYR A 167 -12.99 5.77 4.69
C TYR A 167 -11.67 6.52 4.41
N GLU A 168 -10.52 5.85 4.49
CA GLU A 168 -9.23 6.45 4.11
C GLU A 168 -9.03 6.45 2.59
N LYS A 169 -9.69 5.51 1.88
CA LYS A 169 -9.61 5.37 0.42
C LYS A 169 -10.87 5.96 -0.24
N SER A 170 -10.80 6.21 -1.54
CA SER A 170 -11.90 6.82 -2.31
C SER A 170 -12.20 6.01 -3.56
N TRP A 171 -13.44 6.11 -4.04
CA TRP A 171 -13.86 5.50 -5.30
C TRP A 171 -13.03 6.01 -6.47
N THR A 172 -12.70 7.30 -6.49
CA THR A 172 -11.86 7.90 -7.52
C THR A 172 -10.44 7.37 -7.48
N GLY A 173 -9.86 7.21 -6.29
CA GLY A 173 -8.54 6.59 -6.15
C GLY A 173 -8.54 5.15 -6.65
N LEU A 174 -9.57 4.37 -6.31
CA LEU A 174 -9.74 3.00 -6.81
C LEU A 174 -9.84 2.96 -8.35
N ALA A 175 -10.63 3.87 -8.95
CA ALA A 175 -10.74 3.97 -10.40
C ALA A 175 -9.41 4.36 -11.06
N CYS A 176 -8.67 5.33 -10.50
CA CYS A 176 -7.35 5.70 -10.99
C CYS A 176 -6.36 4.54 -10.90
N PHE A 177 -6.36 3.78 -9.80
CA PHE A 177 -5.56 2.57 -9.65
C PHE A 177 -5.81 1.60 -10.81
N LEU A 178 -7.08 1.27 -11.06
CA LEU A 178 -7.48 0.30 -12.08
C LEU A 178 -7.11 0.79 -13.48
N VAL A 179 -7.40 2.05 -13.80
CA VAL A 179 -7.17 2.59 -15.14
C VAL A 179 -5.68 2.79 -15.39
N VAL A 180 -4.98 3.56 -14.54
CA VAL A 180 -3.57 3.90 -14.77
C VAL A 180 -2.68 2.70 -14.46
N GLY A 181 -2.84 2.11 -13.28
CA GLY A 181 -2.07 0.93 -12.87
C GLY A 181 -2.29 -0.24 -13.82
N GLY A 182 -3.54 -0.51 -14.20
CA GLY A 182 -3.87 -1.62 -15.11
C GLY A 182 -3.34 -1.41 -16.52
N THR A 183 -3.45 -0.20 -17.06
CA THR A 183 -2.91 0.12 -18.40
C THR A 183 -1.39 0.01 -18.42
N MET A 184 -0.71 0.59 -17.42
CA MET A 184 0.76 0.51 -17.35
C MET A 184 1.25 -0.92 -17.13
N ALA A 185 0.60 -1.68 -16.25
CA ALA A 185 0.94 -3.08 -16.01
C ALA A 185 0.71 -3.94 -17.26
N THR A 186 -0.38 -3.72 -17.98
CA THR A 186 -0.67 -4.42 -19.24
C THR A 186 0.38 -4.11 -20.30
N LEU A 187 0.73 -2.83 -20.47
CA LEU A 187 1.72 -2.39 -21.44
C LEU A 187 3.11 -2.98 -21.14
N VAL A 188 3.53 -2.95 -19.87
CA VAL A 188 4.79 -3.52 -19.41
C VAL A 188 4.81 -5.03 -19.60
N PHE A 189 3.78 -5.74 -19.13
CA PHE A 189 3.69 -7.19 -19.28
C PHE A 189 3.71 -7.60 -20.75
N TRP A 190 2.96 -6.91 -21.61
CA TRP A 190 2.94 -7.17 -23.05
C TRP A 190 4.31 -6.99 -23.70
N GLY A 191 5.04 -5.91 -23.37
CA GLY A 191 6.36 -5.64 -23.96
C GLY A 191 7.45 -6.60 -23.51
N GLU A 192 7.41 -7.02 -22.24
CA GLU A 192 8.42 -7.91 -21.64
C GLU A 192 8.15 -9.40 -21.87
N SER A 193 6.90 -9.81 -22.16
CA SER A 193 6.55 -11.22 -22.26
C SER A 193 7.30 -11.93 -23.39
N ARG A 194 7.96 -13.05 -23.06
CA ARG A 194 8.62 -13.95 -24.00
C ARG A 194 8.21 -15.40 -23.70
N PRO A 195 7.58 -16.13 -24.64
CA PRO A 195 7.20 -15.73 -26.00
C PRO A 195 6.19 -14.56 -26.02
N ALA A 196 6.12 -13.87 -27.16
CA ALA A 196 5.25 -12.71 -27.31
C ALA A 196 3.77 -13.11 -27.09
N VAL A 197 3.07 -12.31 -26.30
CA VAL A 197 1.65 -12.50 -25.98
C VAL A 197 0.79 -11.50 -26.73
N THR A 198 -0.47 -11.86 -26.96
CA THR A 198 -1.44 -10.89 -27.48
C THR A 198 -1.75 -9.82 -26.44
N TRP A 199 -2.16 -8.63 -26.89
CA TRP A 199 -2.62 -7.56 -26.00
C TRP A 199 -3.74 -8.04 -25.06
N THR A 200 -4.67 -8.86 -25.57
CA THR A 200 -5.76 -9.43 -24.79
C THR A 200 -5.25 -10.34 -23.67
N GLN A 201 -4.30 -11.23 -23.95
CA GLN A 201 -3.69 -12.08 -22.91
C GLN A 201 -2.97 -11.24 -21.84
N ALA A 202 -2.19 -10.24 -22.27
CA ALA A 202 -1.54 -9.32 -21.34
C ALA A 202 -2.56 -8.56 -20.47
N ALA A 203 -3.66 -8.08 -21.06
CA ALA A 203 -4.72 -7.37 -20.33
C ALA A 203 -5.45 -8.28 -19.34
N LEU A 204 -5.67 -9.56 -19.69
CA LEU A 204 -6.28 -10.52 -18.77
C LEU A 204 -5.38 -10.81 -17.57
N VAL A 205 -4.08 -11.02 -17.81
CA VAL A 205 -3.12 -11.32 -16.75
C VAL A 205 -2.85 -10.09 -15.87
N ALA A 206 -2.37 -9.00 -16.48
CA ALA A 206 -1.95 -7.81 -15.74
C ALA A 206 -3.15 -7.00 -15.23
N GLY A 207 -4.22 -6.90 -16.02
CA GLY A 207 -5.47 -6.27 -15.58
C GLY A 207 -6.15 -7.06 -14.47
N GLY A 208 -6.15 -8.41 -14.56
CA GLY A 208 -6.65 -9.27 -13.49
C GLY A 208 -5.83 -9.13 -12.20
N ALA A 209 -4.51 -9.16 -12.29
CA ALA A 209 -3.63 -8.92 -11.14
C ALA A 209 -3.86 -7.54 -10.52
N THR A 210 -3.98 -6.50 -11.36
CA THR A 210 -4.28 -5.12 -10.92
C THR A 210 -5.61 -5.05 -10.19
N LEU A 211 -6.65 -5.72 -10.71
CA LEU A 211 -7.97 -5.72 -10.09
C LEU A 211 -7.93 -6.28 -8.67
N ILE A 212 -7.31 -7.45 -8.49
CA ILE A 212 -7.21 -8.08 -7.17
C ILE A 212 -6.32 -7.25 -6.23
N ALA A 213 -5.23 -6.69 -6.74
CA ALA A 213 -4.36 -5.80 -5.98
C ALA A 213 -5.10 -4.52 -5.53
N ALA A 214 -5.91 -3.91 -6.41
CA ALA A 214 -6.71 -2.73 -6.11
C ALA A 214 -7.80 -3.02 -5.06
N ILE A 215 -8.44 -4.20 -5.12
CA ILE A 215 -9.36 -4.65 -4.08
C ILE A 215 -8.63 -4.79 -2.75
N ALA A 216 -7.46 -5.44 -2.74
CA ALA A 216 -6.69 -5.61 -1.52
C ALA A 216 -6.27 -4.26 -0.90
N GLU A 217 -5.81 -3.32 -1.74
CA GLU A 217 -5.47 -1.96 -1.37
C GLU A 217 -6.67 -1.18 -0.79
N SER A 218 -7.88 -1.49 -1.27
CA SER A 218 -9.11 -0.88 -0.80
C SER A 218 -9.47 -1.30 0.63
N VAL A 219 -9.01 -2.47 1.10
CA VAL A 219 -9.38 -3.03 2.41
C VAL A 219 -8.42 -2.55 3.49
N ARG A 220 -8.97 -2.14 4.64
CA ARG A 220 -8.17 -1.73 5.81
C ARG A 220 -7.39 -2.94 6.36
N SER A 221 -6.08 -2.79 6.52
CA SER A 221 -5.21 -3.84 7.08
C SER A 221 -4.14 -3.24 7.99
N ARG A 222 -3.54 -4.10 8.82
CA ARG A 222 -2.35 -3.78 9.63
C ARG A 222 -1.05 -4.12 8.90
N ILE A 223 -1.13 -4.86 7.80
CA ILE A 223 0.01 -5.17 6.92
C ILE A 223 0.27 -3.97 6.03
N ASN A 224 1.54 -3.69 5.75
CA ASN A 224 1.95 -2.64 4.82
C ASN A 224 1.23 -2.77 3.47
N ASP A 225 0.60 -1.67 3.03
CA ASP A 225 -0.18 -1.61 1.79
C ASP A 225 0.65 -2.02 0.56
N ASN A 226 1.86 -1.48 0.41
CA ASN A 226 2.77 -1.83 -0.70
C ASN A 226 3.15 -3.31 -0.67
N LEU A 227 3.49 -3.86 0.50
CA LEU A 227 3.84 -5.28 0.60
C LEU A 227 2.67 -6.15 0.10
N ARG A 228 1.46 -5.85 0.56
CA ARG A 228 0.25 -6.59 0.22
C ARG A 228 -0.08 -6.47 -1.26
N VAL A 229 -0.06 -5.25 -1.81
CA VAL A 229 -0.26 -5.00 -3.25
C VAL A 229 0.76 -5.75 -4.09
N GLY A 230 2.04 -5.68 -3.75
CA GLY A 230 3.10 -6.32 -4.52
C GLY A 230 3.02 -7.84 -4.48
N VAL A 231 2.82 -8.44 -3.30
CA VAL A 231 2.67 -9.90 -3.17
C VAL A 231 1.44 -10.39 -3.95
N ILE A 232 0.30 -9.70 -3.83
CA ILE A 232 -0.93 -10.07 -4.55
C ILE A 232 -0.73 -9.94 -6.05
N SER A 233 -0.11 -8.85 -6.51
CA SER A 233 0.18 -8.65 -7.93
C SER A 233 1.04 -9.77 -8.50
N LEU A 234 2.13 -10.13 -7.80
CA LEU A 234 3.04 -11.18 -8.22
C LEU A 234 2.37 -12.56 -8.25
N VAL A 235 1.67 -12.93 -7.17
CA VAL A 235 1.02 -14.24 -7.06
C VAL A 235 -0.13 -14.38 -8.05
N VAL A 236 -1.03 -13.40 -8.10
CA VAL A 236 -2.17 -13.43 -9.03
C VAL A 236 -1.69 -13.37 -10.48
N GLY A 237 -0.69 -12.54 -10.78
CA GLY A 237 -0.09 -12.49 -12.11
C GLY A 237 0.51 -13.83 -12.53
N ALA A 238 1.28 -14.48 -11.65
CA ALA A 238 1.87 -15.80 -11.93
C ALA A 238 0.79 -16.87 -12.18
N VAL A 239 -0.27 -16.88 -11.38
CA VAL A 239 -1.42 -17.79 -11.54
C VAL A 239 -2.15 -17.52 -12.85
N LEU A 240 -2.51 -16.27 -13.13
CA LEU A 240 -3.22 -15.91 -14.36
C LEU A 240 -2.37 -16.18 -15.59
N GLN A 241 -1.07 -15.90 -15.57
CA GLN A 241 -0.18 -16.24 -16.67
C GLN A 241 -0.19 -17.74 -16.95
N ALA A 242 -0.11 -18.58 -15.91
CA ALA A 242 -0.19 -20.03 -16.08
C ALA A 242 -1.53 -20.49 -16.67
N LEU A 243 -2.64 -19.83 -16.35
CA LEU A 243 -3.98 -20.17 -16.85
C LEU A 243 -4.27 -19.63 -18.25
N VAL A 244 -3.66 -18.51 -18.65
CA VAL A 244 -4.02 -17.77 -19.89
C VAL A 244 -3.00 -17.99 -21.02
N ILE A 245 -1.74 -18.29 -20.69
CA ILE A 245 -0.61 -18.39 -21.63
C ILE A 245 -0.02 -19.81 -21.66
N SER A 246 -0.78 -20.81 -21.19
CA SER A 246 -0.39 -22.23 -21.25
C SER A 246 -0.41 -22.82 -22.65
#